data_AF-A0A6B0YY40-F1
#
_entry.id   AF-A0A6B0YY40-F1
#
_cell.length_a   1.000
_cell.length_b   1.000
_cell.length_c   1.000
_cell.angle_alpha   90.00
_cell.angle_beta   90.00
_cell.angle_gamma   90.00
#
_symmetry.space_group_name_H-M   'P 1'
#
loop_
_entity.id
_entity.type
_entity.pdbx_description
1 polymer ?
#
loop_
_entity_poly.entity_id
_entity_poly.type
_entity_poly.pdbx_seq_one_letter_code
_entity_poly.pdbx_strand_id
1 'polypeptide(L)'
;MALEALEGSKTISQLSSEHEIHANLIRAWKRQLLEDGPSVFARNGERKQREQEAQEAELYEQIGRLKMELEWLKKKVARFGP
;
A
#
# COMPACT_ATOMS: atom_id res chain seq x y z
N MET A 1 -23.20 1.64 -3.53
CA MET A 1 -23.60 1.31 -2.14
C MET A 1 -23.15 2.32 -1.07
N ALA A 2 -21.86 2.42 -0.70
CA ALA A 2 -21.43 3.37 0.35
C ALA A 2 -21.57 4.84 -0.07
N LEU A 3 -21.32 5.14 -1.35
CA LEU A 3 -21.54 6.46 -1.95
C LEU A 3 -23.04 6.81 -2.02
N GLU A 4 -23.91 5.88 -2.40
CA GLU A 4 -25.38 6.06 -2.40
C GLU A 4 -25.93 6.29 -0.99
N ALA A 5 -25.37 5.59 0.01
CA ALA A 5 -25.70 5.83 1.41
C ALA A 5 -25.26 7.23 1.89
N LEU A 6 -24.25 7.84 1.27
CA LEU A 6 -23.81 9.21 1.53
C LEU A 6 -24.63 10.26 0.77
N GLU A 7 -24.95 9.99 -0.49
CA GLU A 7 -25.76 10.84 -1.35
C GLU A 7 -27.20 10.99 -0.84
N GLY A 8 -27.68 10.03 -0.04
CA GLY A 8 -28.98 10.08 0.63
C GLY A 8 -30.16 9.76 -0.29
N SER A 9 -29.90 9.34 -1.52
CA SER A 9 -30.89 8.93 -2.52
C SER A 9 -31.68 7.68 -2.11
N LYS A 10 -31.07 6.82 -1.29
CA LYS A 10 -31.71 5.64 -0.68
C LYS A 10 -31.41 5.58 0.81
N THR A 11 -32.41 5.21 1.59
CA THR A 11 -32.24 4.96 3.04
C THR A 11 -31.41 3.69 3.25
N ILE A 12 -30.75 3.60 4.42
CA ILE A 12 -29.97 2.39 4.78
C ILE A 12 -30.85 1.13 4.76
N SER A 13 -32.13 1.24 5.12
CA SER A 13 -33.06 0.11 5.08
C SER A 13 -33.37 -0.34 3.65
N GLN A 14 -33.53 0.58 2.71
CA GLN A 14 -33.71 0.25 1.29
C GLN A 14 -32.47 -0.40 0.70
N LEU A 15 -31.28 0.14 0.99
CA LEU A 15 -30.01 -0.46 0.57
C LEU A 15 -29.78 -1.85 1.20
N SER A 16 -30.23 -2.04 2.44
CA SER A 16 -30.16 -3.32 3.14
C SER A 16 -31.01 -4.39 2.46
N SER A 17 -32.23 -4.01 2.04
CA SER A 17 -33.13 -4.92 1.31
C SER A 17 -32.70 -5.15 -0.14
N GLU A 18 -32.20 -4.13 -0.83
CA GLU A 18 -31.81 -4.22 -2.25
C GLU A 18 -30.54 -5.04 -2.47
N HIS A 19 -29.58 -4.92 -1.56
CA HIS A 19 -28.31 -5.63 -1.66
C HIS A 19 -28.22 -6.85 -0.74
N GLU A 20 -29.27 -7.15 0.02
CA GLU A 20 -29.32 -8.24 1.01
C GLU A 20 -28.19 -8.17 2.06
N ILE A 21 -27.73 -6.95 2.38
CA ILE A 21 -26.66 -6.71 3.35
C ILE A 21 -27.25 -6.12 4.62
N HIS A 22 -26.80 -6.59 5.79
CA HIS A 22 -27.26 -6.04 7.06
C HIS A 22 -26.97 -4.53 7.19
N ALA A 23 -27.96 -3.77 7.64
CA ALA A 23 -27.88 -2.31 7.84
C ALA A 23 -26.65 -1.85 8.67
N ASN A 24 -26.16 -2.68 9.60
CA ASN A 24 -24.96 -2.38 10.39
C ASN A 24 -23.68 -2.35 9.53
N LEU A 25 -23.55 -3.24 8.53
CA LEU A 25 -22.42 -3.23 7.59
C LEU A 25 -22.45 -1.98 6.70
N ILE A 26 -23.63 -1.60 6.22
CA ILE A 26 -23.81 -0.40 5.40
C ILE A 26 -23.45 0.87 6.21
N ARG A 27 -23.84 0.92 7.49
CA ARG A 27 -23.43 2.01 8.41
C ARG A 27 -21.93 2.04 8.63
N ALA A 28 -21.31 0.88 8.85
CA ALA A 28 -19.87 0.77 9.03
C ALA A 28 -19.11 1.25 7.79
N TRP A 29 -19.51 0.81 6.59
CA TRP A 29 -18.89 1.25 5.34
C TRP A 29 -19.12 2.73 5.04
N LYS A 30 -20.30 3.26 5.35
CA LYS A 30 -20.57 4.71 5.24
C LYS A 30 -19.61 5.51 6.12
N ARG A 31 -19.43 5.07 7.37
CA ARG A 31 -18.52 5.71 8.32
C ARG A 31 -17.07 5.63 7.85
N GLN A 32 -16.63 4.44 7.45
CA GLN A 32 -15.28 4.21 6.94
C GLN A 32 -15.00 5.07 5.70
N LEU A 33 -15.96 5.19 4.79
CA LEU A 33 -15.81 6.04 3.60
C LEU A 33 -15.73 7.54 3.95
N LEU A 34 -16.39 8.00 5.01
CA LEU A 34 -16.26 9.39 5.49
C LEU A 34 -14.92 9.65 6.20
N GLU A 35 -14.46 8.70 7.00
CA GLU A 35 -13.22 8.81 7.78
C GLU A 35 -11.99 8.62 6.89
N ASP A 36 -11.97 7.57 6.08
CA ASP A 36 -10.81 7.20 5.25
C ASP A 36 -10.87 7.78 3.84
N GLY A 37 -12.05 8.14 3.33
CA GLY A 37 -12.22 8.67 1.97
C GLY A 37 -11.33 9.87 1.64
N PRO A 38 -11.20 10.89 2.52
CA PRO A 38 -10.28 11.99 2.31
C PRO A 38 -8.81 11.54 2.19
N SER A 39 -8.41 10.48 2.89
CA SER A 39 -7.05 9.93 2.84
C SER A 39 -6.74 9.23 1.51
N VAL A 40 -7.76 8.64 0.87
CA VAL A 40 -7.63 7.99 -0.45
C VAL A 40 -7.31 9.03 -1.54
N PHE A 41 -7.87 10.23 -1.43
CA PHE A 41 -7.58 11.35 -2.33
C PHE A 41 -6.46 12.26 -1.83
N ALA A 42 -5.95 12.03 -0.62
CA ALA A 42 -4.80 12.76 -0.11
C ALA A 42 -3.55 12.36 -0.91
N ARG A 43 -2.81 13.35 -1.40
CA ARG A 43 -1.53 13.19 -2.13
C ARG A 43 -0.41 12.48 -1.34
N ASN A 44 -0.70 11.96 -0.16
CA ASN A 44 0.21 11.16 0.67
C ASN A 44 0.68 9.89 -0.04
N GLY A 45 -0.11 9.35 -0.99
CA GLY A 45 0.29 8.21 -1.80
C GLY A 45 1.56 8.46 -2.62
N GLU A 46 1.68 9.63 -3.26
CA GLU A 46 2.87 9.97 -4.05
C GLU A 46 4.12 10.14 -3.19
N ARG A 47 3.98 10.73 -1.99
CA ARG A 47 5.12 10.89 -1.08
C ARG A 47 5.60 9.54 -0.56
N LYS A 48 4.67 8.68 -0.14
CA LYS A 48 4.99 7.33 0.33
C LYS A 48 5.61 6.48 -0.77
N GLN A 49 5.12 6.60 -2.00
CA GLN A 49 5.67 5.93 -3.17
C GLN A 49 7.12 6.38 -3.44
N ARG A 50 7.40 7.70 -3.42
CA ARG A 50 8.76 8.23 -3.58
C ARG A 50 9.70 7.78 -2.46
N GLU A 51 9.22 7.73 -1.22
CA GLU A 51 10.00 7.23 -0.08
C GLU A 51 10.31 5.72 -0.23
N GLN A 52 9.37 4.93 -0.74
CA GLN A 52 9.58 3.51 -1.05
C GLN A 52 10.60 3.32 -2.18
N GLU A 53 10.46 4.07 -3.27
CA GLU A 53 11.39 4.02 -4.41
C GLU A 53 12.82 4.40 -4.00
N ALA A 54 12.97 5.41 -3.13
CA ALA A 54 14.27 5.81 -2.60
C ALA A 54 14.92 4.69 -1.76
N GLN A 55 14.15 4.04 -0.88
CA GLN A 55 14.63 2.91 -0.08
C GLN A 55 15.01 1.71 -0.96
N GLU A 56 14.20 1.42 -1.97
CA GLU A 56 14.46 0.34 -2.92
C GLU A 56 15.75 0.58 -3.72
N ALA A 57 15.97 1.81 -4.19
CA ALA A 57 17.20 2.21 -4.86
C ALA A 57 18.43 2.04 -3.97
N GLU A 58 18.36 2.47 -2.70
CA GLU A 58 19.44 2.33 -1.73
C GLU A 58 19.79 0.85 -1.48
N LEU A 59 18.76 0.00 -1.31
CA LEU A 59 18.96 -1.45 -1.12
C LEU A 59 19.63 -2.09 -2.33
N TYR A 60 19.22 -1.75 -3.56
CA TYR A 60 19.87 -2.27 -4.76
C TYR A 60 21.33 -1.83 -4.87
N GLU A 61 21.64 -0.59 -4.50
CA GLU A 61 23.02 -0.10 -4.47
C GLU A 61 23.89 -0.88 -3.47
N GLN A 62 23.36 -1.13 -2.26
CA GLN A 62 24.03 -1.94 -1.24
C GLN A 62 24.27 -3.38 -1.72
N ILE A 63 23.27 -4.01 -2.33
CA ILE A 63 23.41 -5.36 -2.92
C ILE A 63 24.49 -5.37 -4.00
N GLY A 64 24.54 -4.34 -4.86
CA GLY A 64 25.56 -4.19 -5.88
C GLY A 64 26.97 -4.12 -5.30
N ARG A 65 27.18 -3.27 -4.29
CA ARG A 65 28.46 -3.17 -3.57
C ARG A 65 28.87 -4.50 -2.94
N LEU A 66 27.96 -5.13 -2.19
CA LEU A 66 28.23 -6.41 -1.53
C LEU A 66 28.59 -7.51 -2.53
N LYS A 67 27.91 -7.56 -3.69
CA LYS A 67 28.27 -8.49 -4.77
C LYS A 67 29.69 -8.25 -5.27
N MET A 68 30.07 -6.99 -5.51
CA MET A 68 31.43 -6.67 -5.96
C MET A 68 32.49 -7.01 -4.92
N GLU A 69 32.25 -6.67 -3.65
CA GLU A 69 33.15 -7.02 -2.54
C GLU A 69 33.34 -8.53 -2.42
N LEU A 70 32.25 -9.28 -2.54
CA LEU A 70 32.26 -10.74 -2.47
C LEU A 70 33.02 -11.36 -3.66
N GLU A 71 32.83 -10.85 -4.88
CA GLU A 71 33.60 -11.29 -6.05
C GLU A 71 35.09 -10.95 -5.94
N TRP A 72 35.41 -9.79 -5.38
CA TRP A 72 36.80 -9.41 -5.11
C TRP A 72 37.46 -10.30 -4.05
N LEU A 73 36.74 -10.62 -2.97
CA LEU A 73 37.20 -11.54 -1.93
C LEU A 73 37.43 -12.95 -2.51
N LYS A 74 36.47 -13.48 -3.29
CA LYS A 74 36.63 -14.77 -3.99
C LYS A 74 37.89 -14.79 -4.86
N LYS A 75 38.10 -13.75 -5.67
CA LYS A 75 39.28 -13.64 -6.55
C LYS A 75 40.59 -13.59 -5.75
N LYS A 76 40.61 -12.88 -4.62
CA LYS A 76 41.77 -12.86 -3.74
C LYS A 76 42.04 -14.22 -3.13
N VAL A 77 41.04 -14.87 -2.54
CA VAL A 77 41.20 -16.20 -1.94
C VAL A 77 41.66 -17.21 -2.98
N ALA A 78 41.10 -17.20 -4.19
CA ALA A 78 41.54 -18.07 -5.28
C ALA A 78 43.00 -17.84 -5.71
N ARG A 79 43.55 -16.64 -5.48
CA ARG A 79 44.94 -16.27 -5.80
C ARG A 79 45.93 -16.62 -4.67
N PHE A 80 45.42 -16.92 -3.46
CA PHE A 80 46.22 -17.23 -2.27
C PHE A 80 45.91 -18.61 -1.65
N GLY A 81 45.09 -19.44 -2.31
CA GLY A 81 44.94 -20.86 -1.96
C GLY A 81 46.19 -21.67 -2.37
N PRO A 82 46.44 -22.84 -1.74
CA PRO A 82 47.61 -23.68 -2.04
C PRO A 82 47.68 -24.11 -3.52
#